data_AF-A0A1Y3S864-F1
#
_entry.id   AF-A0A1Y3S864-F1
#
_cell.length_a   1.000
_cell.length_b   1.000
_cell.length_c   1.000
_cell.angle_alpha   90.00
_cell.angle_beta   90.00
_cell.angle_gamma   90.00
#
_symmetry.space_group_name_H-M   'P 1'
#
loop_
_entity.id
_entity.type
_entity.pdbx_description
1 polymer ?
#
loop_
_entity_poly.entity_id
_entity_poly.type
_entity_poly.pdbx_seq_one_letter_code
_entity_poly.pdbx_strand_id
1 'polypeptide(L)'
;MNEELTKVLKKLEKDRVEFINYDYYKKKGEELVLDSFEYVKEFDYLYLKIVVKLYRVIGVDEYNDNNSFNTFSRIGRKWYANWINPDGLSIKIDDILNYKVDSQYIRLLKE
;
A
#
# COMPACT_ATOMS: atom_id res chain seq x y z
N MET A 1 -12.78 6.58 8.79
CA MET A 1 -11.38 6.08 8.67
C MET A 1 -10.95 5.56 10.03
N ASN A 2 -10.32 4.38 10.12
CA ASN A 2 -9.88 3.79 11.40
C ASN A 2 -8.85 4.73 12.07
N GLU A 3 -8.99 4.99 13.36
CA GLU A 3 -8.07 5.85 14.12
C GLU A 3 -6.62 5.37 14.01
N GLU A 4 -6.40 4.06 14.07
CA GLU A 4 -5.07 3.47 14.04
C GLU A 4 -4.43 3.59 12.63
N LEU A 5 -5.23 3.41 11.58
CA LEU A 5 -4.79 3.70 10.20
C LEU A 5 -4.36 5.16 10.04
N THR A 6 -5.13 6.08 10.62
CA THR A 6 -4.82 7.51 10.58
C THR A 6 -3.50 7.80 11.31
N LYS A 7 -3.25 7.16 12.46
CA LYS A 7 -1.99 7.30 13.20
C LYS A 7 -0.80 6.78 12.40
N VAL A 8 -0.91 5.59 11.81
CA VAL A 8 0.15 4.98 10.99
C VAL A 8 0.51 5.90 9.83
N LEU A 9 -0.47 6.34 9.04
CA LEU A 9 -0.19 7.25 7.92
C LEU A 9 0.44 8.55 8.42
N LYS A 10 -0.10 9.19 9.48
CA LYS A 10 0.49 10.41 10.05
C LYS A 10 1.92 10.24 10.56
N LYS A 11 2.26 9.07 11.11
CA LYS A 11 3.64 8.76 11.52
C LYS A 11 4.56 8.79 10.29
N LEU A 12 4.23 8.05 9.24
CA LEU A 12 5.00 8.02 8.00
C LEU A 12 5.14 9.42 7.38
N GLU A 13 4.07 10.23 7.44
CA GLU A 13 4.10 11.60 6.96
C GLU A 13 5.03 12.50 7.78
N LYS A 14 5.01 12.37 9.11
CA LYS A 14 5.89 13.12 10.03
C LYS A 14 7.35 12.78 9.78
N ASP A 15 7.63 11.51 9.53
CA ASP A 15 8.96 10.99 9.24
C ASP A 15 9.40 11.28 7.80
N ARG A 16 8.55 11.96 7.01
CA ARG A 16 8.80 12.33 5.60
C ARG A 16 9.06 11.11 4.70
N VAL A 17 8.45 9.98 5.01
CA VAL A 17 8.52 8.77 4.17
C VAL A 17 7.83 9.02 2.84
N GLU A 18 8.54 8.71 1.75
CA GLU A 18 8.03 8.70 0.37
C GLU A 18 7.47 7.34 -0.01
N PHE A 19 8.12 6.25 0.40
CA PHE A 19 7.57 4.91 0.27
C PHE A 19 8.16 3.93 1.29
N ILE A 20 7.41 2.86 1.55
CA ILE A 20 7.83 1.70 2.34
C ILE A 20 7.50 0.41 1.60
N ASN A 21 8.44 -0.53 1.66
CA ASN A 21 8.28 -1.96 1.47
C ASN A 21 8.46 -2.64 2.84
N TYR A 22 8.32 -3.96 2.88
CA TYR A 22 8.66 -4.81 4.00
C TYR A 22 10.15 -4.74 4.39
N ASP A 23 11.05 -4.58 3.42
CA ASP A 23 12.51 -4.68 3.60
C ASP A 23 13.28 -3.39 3.28
N TYR A 24 12.64 -2.38 2.69
CA TYR A 24 13.27 -1.11 2.37
C TYR A 24 12.31 0.07 2.44
N TYR A 25 12.85 1.28 2.57
CA TYR A 25 12.06 2.51 2.55
C TYR A 25 12.86 3.69 1.99
N LYS A 26 12.16 4.76 1.62
CA LYS A 26 12.79 6.03 1.26
C LYS A 26 12.14 7.20 1.98
N LYS A 27 12.96 8.09 2.53
CA LYS A 27 12.55 9.39 3.07
C LYS A 27 12.86 10.51 2.07
N LYS A 28 12.08 11.57 2.12
CA LYS A 28 12.18 12.68 1.17
C LYS A 28 13.52 13.41 1.32
N GLY A 29 14.28 13.44 0.23
CA GLY A 29 15.61 14.07 0.20
C GLY A 29 16.72 13.20 0.78
N GLU A 30 16.44 11.93 1.06
CA GLU A 30 17.39 10.94 1.55
C GLU A 30 17.58 9.84 0.50
N GLU A 31 18.67 9.09 0.64
CA GLU A 31 18.93 7.91 -0.17
C GLU A 31 17.98 6.76 0.20
N LEU A 32 17.86 5.78 -0.69
CA LEU A 32 17.09 4.57 -0.44
C LEU A 32 17.76 3.76 0.66
N VAL A 33 17.01 3.44 1.72
CA VAL A 33 17.49 2.58 2.80
C VAL A 33 17.04 1.16 2.52
N LEU A 34 18.00 0.29 2.22
CA LEU A 34 17.81 -1.14 1.97
C LEU A 34 18.00 -1.96 3.25
N ASP A 35 17.50 -3.20 3.25
CA ASP A 35 17.65 -4.18 4.34
C ASP A 35 17.29 -3.62 5.73
N SER A 36 16.21 -2.84 5.80
CA SER A 36 15.77 -2.17 7.03
C SER A 36 14.35 -2.55 7.42
N PHE A 37 14.18 -2.86 8.70
CA PHE A 37 12.91 -3.26 9.30
C PHE A 37 12.21 -2.13 10.07
N GLU A 38 12.64 -0.88 9.90
CA GLU A 38 12.15 0.29 10.66
C GLU A 38 10.63 0.49 10.56
N TYR A 39 10.05 0.19 9.39
CA TYR A 39 8.63 0.40 9.10
C TYR A 39 7.84 -0.89 8.83
N VAL A 40 8.39 -2.07 9.19
CA VAL A 40 7.71 -3.37 8.98
C VAL A 40 6.34 -3.41 9.63
N LYS A 41 6.23 -2.90 10.87
CA LYS A 41 4.95 -2.93 11.61
C LYS A 41 3.89 -2.08 10.91
N GLU A 42 4.27 -0.91 10.40
CA GLU A 42 3.41 -0.06 9.61
C GLU A 42 3.03 -0.71 8.29
N PHE A 43 3.99 -1.33 7.60
CA PHE A 43 3.76 -2.06 6.37
C PHE A 43 2.75 -3.20 6.58
N ASP A 44 2.98 -4.09 7.55
CA ASP A 44 2.10 -5.22 7.88
C ASP A 44 0.67 -4.74 8.21
N TYR A 45 0.58 -3.68 9.02
CA TYR A 45 -0.70 -3.11 9.38
C TYR A 45 -1.45 -2.58 8.14
N LEU A 46 -0.77 -1.81 7.29
CA LEU A 46 -1.36 -1.26 6.08
C LEU A 46 -1.74 -2.37 5.10
N TYR A 47 -0.89 -3.37 4.91
CA TYR A 47 -1.16 -4.53 4.06
C TYR A 47 -2.44 -5.24 4.49
N LEU A 48 -2.56 -5.59 5.78
CA LEU A 48 -3.74 -6.26 6.31
C LEU A 48 -5.01 -5.40 6.25
N LYS A 49 -4.90 -4.09 6.49
CA LYS A 49 -6.08 -3.21 6.56
C LYS A 49 -6.51 -2.65 5.21
N ILE A 50 -5.63 -2.60 4.22
CA ILE A 50 -5.90 -2.02 2.91
C ILE A 50 -5.95 -3.13 1.86
N VAL A 51 -4.84 -3.84 1.64
CA VAL A 51 -4.68 -4.78 0.52
C VAL A 51 -5.51 -6.05 0.75
N VAL A 52 -5.32 -6.71 1.88
CA VAL A 52 -6.06 -7.94 2.21
C VAL A 52 -7.58 -7.68 2.28
N LYS A 53 -7.97 -6.52 2.81
CA LYS A 53 -9.40 -6.13 2.82
C LYS A 53 -9.94 -5.91 1.41
N LEU A 54 -9.19 -5.25 0.53
CA LEU A 54 -9.59 -5.08 -0.86
C LEU A 54 -9.84 -6.44 -1.50
N TYR A 55 -8.88 -7.38 -1.39
CA TYR A 55 -9.00 -8.71 -1.96
C TYR A 55 -10.24 -9.45 -1.49
N ARG A 56 -10.51 -9.46 -0.18
CA ARG A 56 -11.71 -10.08 0.38
C ARG A 56 -13.00 -9.48 -0.16
N VAL A 57 -13.03 -8.16 -0.35
CA VAL A 57 -14.21 -7.45 -0.87
C VAL A 57 -14.46 -7.79 -2.34
N ILE A 58 -13.41 -7.90 -3.14
CA ILE A 58 -13.55 -8.20 -4.57
C ILE A 58 -13.56 -9.69 -4.87
N GLY A 59 -13.28 -10.56 -3.89
CA GLY A 59 -13.24 -12.01 -4.05
C GLY A 59 -11.96 -12.50 -4.74
N VAL A 60 -10.82 -11.87 -4.44
CA VAL A 60 -9.48 -12.32 -4.85
C VAL A 60 -8.84 -13.06 -3.68
N ASP A 61 -8.15 -14.17 -3.97
CA ASP A 61 -7.36 -14.88 -2.97
C ASP A 61 -6.13 -14.04 -2.59
N GLU A 62 -5.90 -13.87 -1.29
CA GLU A 62 -4.73 -13.14 -0.76
C GLU A 62 -3.40 -13.85 -1.00
N TYR A 63 -3.45 -15.12 -1.39
CA TYR A 63 -2.31 -15.95 -1.82
C TYR A 63 -2.28 -16.17 -3.35
N ASN A 64 -3.00 -15.37 -4.13
CA ASN A 64 -2.92 -15.46 -5.59
C ASN A 64 -1.54 -14.97 -6.07
N ASP A 65 -0.70 -15.90 -6.54
CA ASP A 65 0.64 -15.61 -7.07
C ASP A 65 0.61 -14.70 -8.32
N ASN A 66 -0.53 -14.62 -9.03
CA ASN A 66 -0.71 -13.65 -10.12
C ASN A 66 -0.82 -12.21 -9.62
N ASN A 67 -0.90 -12.01 -8.30
CA ASN A 67 -1.11 -10.72 -7.68
C ASN A 67 0.00 -10.42 -6.66
N SER A 68 1.00 -9.64 -7.08
CA SER A 68 2.16 -9.30 -6.27
C SER A 68 2.08 -7.86 -5.82
N PHE A 69 1.69 -7.65 -4.56
CA PHE A 69 1.80 -6.35 -3.91
C PHE A 69 3.26 -5.97 -3.65
N ASN A 70 3.58 -4.68 -3.64
CA ASN A 70 4.95 -4.19 -3.51
C ASN A 70 5.11 -3.15 -2.40
N THR A 71 4.60 -1.93 -2.61
CA THR A 71 4.91 -0.79 -1.72
C THR A 71 3.69 0.04 -1.41
N PHE A 72 3.75 0.73 -0.26
CA PHE A 72 2.95 1.92 -0.03
C PHE A 72 3.79 3.15 -0.34
N SER A 73 3.28 4.05 -1.19
CA SER A 73 3.99 5.26 -1.58
C SER A 73 3.13 6.51 -1.41
N ARG A 74 3.79 7.64 -1.26
CA ARG A 74 3.17 8.94 -1.08
C ARG A 74 3.51 9.86 -2.25
N ILE A 75 2.48 10.32 -2.95
CA ILE A 75 2.62 11.31 -4.03
C ILE A 75 1.89 12.58 -3.58
N GLY A 76 2.66 13.64 -3.32
CA GLY A 76 2.14 14.87 -2.71
C GLY A 76 1.57 14.61 -1.31
N ARG A 77 0.25 14.77 -1.15
CA ARG A 77 -0.47 14.54 0.13
C ARG A 77 -1.31 13.26 0.15
N LYS A 78 -1.14 12.40 -0.84
CA LYS A 78 -1.98 11.20 -1.03
C LYS A 78 -1.13 9.95 -0.94
N TRP A 79 -1.68 8.93 -0.28
CA TRP A 79 -1.06 7.61 -0.17
C TRP A 79 -1.66 6.65 -1.20
N TYR A 80 -0.80 5.79 -1.73
CA TYR A 80 -1.08 4.80 -2.76
C TYR A 80 -0.55 3.44 -2.34
N ALA A 81 -1.28 2.39 -2.71
CA ALA A 81 -0.87 1.00 -2.68
C ALA A 81 -0.41 0.63 -4.10
N ASN A 82 0.75 0.00 -4.24
CA ASN A 82 1.36 -0.30 -5.54
C ASN A 82 1.68 -1.78 -5.67
N TRP A 83 1.43 -2.32 -6.86
CA TRP A 83 1.67 -3.70 -7.22
C TRP A 83 2.83 -3.83 -8.21
N ILE A 84 3.56 -4.94 -8.13
CA ILE A 84 4.50 -5.41 -9.16
C ILE A 84 3.74 -6.16 -10.25
N ASN A 85 2.74 -6.95 -9.86
CA ASN A 85 1.88 -7.68 -10.78
C ASN A 85 0.44 -7.52 -10.29
N PRO A 86 -0.46 -6.92 -11.08
CA PRO A 86 -0.25 -6.35 -12.42
C PRO A 86 0.70 -5.13 -12.42
N ASP A 87 1.57 -5.05 -13.43
CA ASP A 87 2.59 -3.99 -13.53
C ASP A 87 1.96 -2.60 -13.66
N GLY A 88 2.56 -1.62 -12.97
CA GLY A 88 2.11 -0.24 -12.95
C GLY A 88 0.79 0.01 -12.22
N LEU A 89 0.16 -1.00 -11.59
CA LEU A 89 -1.05 -0.79 -10.83
C LEU A 89 -0.75 -0.03 -9.53
N SER A 90 -1.34 1.15 -9.43
CA SER A 90 -1.27 2.03 -8.26
C SER A 90 -2.66 2.51 -7.90
N ILE A 91 -3.13 2.19 -6.70
CA ILE A 91 -4.48 2.54 -6.24
C ILE A 91 -4.35 3.44 -5.02
N LYS A 92 -5.03 4.58 -5.06
CA LYS A 92 -5.08 5.50 -3.91
C LYS A 92 -5.76 4.81 -2.73
N ILE A 93 -5.14 4.87 -1.56
CA ILE A 93 -5.65 4.22 -0.34
C ILE A 93 -7.07 4.69 -0.01
N ASP A 94 -7.35 5.99 -0.16
CA ASP A 94 -8.71 6.53 0.07
C ASP A 94 -9.76 5.89 -0.83
N ASP A 95 -9.42 5.55 -2.08
CA ASP A 95 -10.38 4.98 -3.02
C ASP A 95 -10.67 3.52 -2.64
N ILE A 96 -9.67 2.80 -2.14
CA ILE A 96 -9.84 1.47 -1.53
C ILE A 96 -10.77 1.56 -0.31
N LEU A 97 -10.48 2.47 0.62
CA LEU A 97 -11.23 2.63 1.86
C LEU A 97 -12.69 3.05 1.66
N ASN A 98 -12.97 3.79 0.58
CA ASN A 98 -14.30 4.29 0.25
C ASN A 98 -15.05 3.39 -0.75
N TYR A 99 -14.51 2.20 -1.09
CA TYR A 99 -15.10 1.29 -2.07
C TYR A 99 -15.32 1.94 -3.45
N LYS A 100 -14.37 2.79 -3.86
CA LYS A 100 -14.36 3.54 -5.13
C LYS A 100 -13.22 3.10 -6.06
N VAL A 101 -12.74 1.87 -5.90
CA VAL A 101 -11.72 1.31 -6.79
C VAL A 101 -12.31 1.13 -8.18
N ASP A 102 -11.59 1.58 -9.20
CA ASP A 102 -12.01 1.45 -10.60
C ASP A 102 -12.22 -0.03 -10.97
N SER A 103 -13.31 -0.32 -11.68
CA SER A 103 -13.64 -1.65 -12.19
C SER A 103 -12.53 -2.28 -13.03
N GLN A 104 -11.74 -1.49 -13.75
CA GLN A 104 -10.59 -1.97 -14.51
C GLN A 104 -9.51 -2.51 -13.57
N TYR A 105 -9.24 -1.84 -12.46
CA TYR A 105 -8.27 -2.31 -11.47
C TYR A 105 -8.77 -3.56 -10.76
N ILE A 106 -10.07 -3.65 -10.45
CA ILE A 106 -10.67 -4.87 -9.90
C ILE A 106 -10.49 -6.04 -10.86
N ARG A 107 -10.69 -5.81 -12.17
CA ARG A 107 -10.47 -6.84 -13.19
C ARG A 107 -9.02 -7.29 -13.23
N LEU A 108 -8.07 -6.35 -13.27
CA LEU A 108 -6.64 -6.68 -13.29
C LEU A 108 -6.19 -7.48 -12.06
N LEU A 109 -6.75 -7.19 -10.87
CA LEU A 109 -6.43 -7.93 -9.65
C LEU A 109 -7.01 -9.35 -9.62
N LYS A 110 -7.96 -9.67 -10.51
CA LYS A 110 -8.66 -10.97 -10.61
C LYS A 110 -8.11 -11.89 -11.70
N GLU A 111 -7.33 -11.35 -12.63
CA GLU A 111 -6.63 -12.11 -13.67
C GLU A 111 -5.43 -12.86 -13.07
#